data_AF-A0A7X6VNQ2-F1
#
_entry.id   AF-A0A7X6VNQ2-F1
#
_cell.length_a   1.000
_cell.length_b   1.000
_cell.length_c   1.000
_cell.angle_alpha   90.00
_cell.angle_beta   90.00
_cell.angle_gamma   90.00
#
_symmetry.space_group_name_H-M   'P 1'
#
loop_
_entity.id
_entity.type
_entity.pdbx_description
1 polymer ?
#
loop_
_entity_poly.entity_id
_entity_poly.type
_entity_poly.pdbx_seq_one_letter_code
_entity_poly.pdbx_strand_id
1 'polypeptide(L)'
;FEYINDLFDQAKKQYPISKENLNNIKKLDMFITEKFKITFGNRILNQIQQYVPIYVACGGTENDALDDIITRKILRKFESRNLPFLQTELDELQVFLNKVFGRNEFKEGLAYIERLKRFI
;
A
#
# COMPACT_ATOMS: atom_id res chain seq x y z
N PHE A 1 0.47 -28.28 9.84
CA PHE A 1 0.84 -26.85 9.90
C PHE A 1 2.26 -26.58 9.41
N GLU A 2 3.23 -27.48 9.64
CA GLU A 2 4.64 -27.28 9.24
C GLU A 2 4.86 -27.08 7.74
N TYR A 3 4.21 -27.87 6.88
CA TYR A 3 4.37 -27.76 5.42
C TYR A 3 3.99 -26.37 4.87
N ILE A 4 2.89 -25.78 5.35
CA ILE A 4 2.45 -24.45 4.91
C ILE A 4 3.43 -23.36 5.39
N ASN A 5 3.96 -23.49 6.60
CA ASN A 5 4.96 -22.55 7.11
C ASN A 5 6.25 -22.60 6.28
N ASP A 6 6.68 -23.80 5.88
CA ASP A 6 7.83 -23.97 5.01
C ASP A 6 7.61 -23.29 3.65
N LEU A 7 6.42 -23.45 3.05
CA LEU A 7 6.05 -22.73 1.81
C LEU A 7 6.12 -21.20 1.98
N PHE A 8 5.67 -20.66 3.11
CA PHE A 8 5.77 -19.22 3.39
C PHE A 8 7.22 -18.76 3.51
N ASP A 9 8.09 -19.55 4.13
CA ASP A 9 9.49 -19.19 4.28
C ASP A 9 10.27 -19.34 2.96
N GLN A 10 9.91 -20.32 2.13
CA GLN A 10 10.41 -20.43 0.76
C GLN A 10 10.00 -19.22 -0.08
N ALA A 11 8.72 -18.82 -0.03
CA ALA A 11 8.22 -17.63 -0.74
C ALA A 11 9.00 -16.36 -0.37
N LYS A 12 9.25 -16.13 0.92
CA LYS A 12 10.04 -14.98 1.39
C LYS A 12 11.48 -14.97 0.88
N LYS A 13 12.10 -16.14 0.74
CA LYS A 13 13.47 -16.27 0.22
C LYS A 13 13.52 -16.08 -1.29
N GLN A 14 12.54 -16.60 -2.00
CA GLN A 14 12.52 -16.62 -3.47
C GLN A 14 12.01 -15.30 -4.08
N TYR A 15 11.09 -14.62 -3.40
CA TYR A 15 10.45 -13.39 -3.87
C TYR A 15 10.62 -12.25 -2.86
N PRO A 16 11.86 -11.86 -2.52
CA PRO A 16 12.08 -10.72 -1.64
C PRO A 16 11.61 -9.44 -2.30
N ILE A 17 10.98 -8.55 -1.52
CA ILE A 17 10.51 -7.26 -2.04
C ILE A 17 11.69 -6.49 -2.63
N SER A 18 11.50 -5.97 -3.84
CA SER A 18 12.50 -5.15 -4.51
C SER A 18 12.91 -3.93 -3.65
N LYS A 19 14.21 -3.57 -3.71
CA LYS A 19 14.73 -2.38 -3.00
C LYS A 19 14.03 -1.10 -3.45
N GLU A 20 13.63 -1.04 -4.71
CA GLU A 20 12.85 0.06 -5.26
C GLU A 20 11.49 0.17 -4.56
N ASN A 21 10.72 -0.92 -4.49
CA ASN A 21 9.42 -0.89 -3.83
C ASN A 21 9.52 -0.61 -2.33
N LEU A 22 10.56 -1.10 -1.65
CA LEU A 22 10.84 -0.70 -0.26
C LEU A 22 11.10 0.81 -0.11
N ASN A 23 11.80 1.43 -1.06
CA ASN A 23 12.01 2.87 -1.07
C ASN A 23 10.70 3.63 -1.38
N ASN A 24 9.90 3.12 -2.30
CA ASN A 24 8.61 3.69 -2.67
C ASN A 24 7.62 3.67 -1.50
N ILE A 25 7.57 2.57 -0.73
CA ILE A 25 6.77 2.48 0.51
C ILE A 25 7.21 3.52 1.53
N LYS A 26 8.53 3.74 1.71
CA LYS A 26 9.04 4.77 2.63
C LYS A 26 8.63 6.18 2.18
N LYS A 27 8.75 6.48 0.88
CA LYS A 27 8.31 7.77 0.32
C LYS A 27 6.80 7.97 0.53
N LEU A 28 6.00 6.92 0.36
CA LEU A 28 4.57 6.95 0.60
C LEU A 28 4.24 7.20 2.08
N ASP A 29 4.92 6.52 3.00
CA ASP A 29 4.76 6.73 4.44
C ASP A 29 5.09 8.19 4.82
N MET A 30 6.19 8.73 4.29
CA MET A 30 6.56 10.14 4.49
C MET A 30 5.48 11.09 3.97
N PHE A 31 5.00 10.88 2.75
CA PHE A 31 3.95 11.71 2.14
C PHE A 31 2.66 11.68 2.96
N ILE A 32 2.21 10.49 3.37
CA ILE A 32 0.98 10.33 4.14
C ILE A 32 1.14 10.90 5.55
N THR A 33 2.33 10.78 6.15
CA THR A 33 2.64 11.40 7.44
C THR A 33 2.59 12.92 7.36
N GLU A 34 3.14 13.51 6.29
CA GLU A 34 3.19 14.95 6.12
C GLU A 34 1.79 15.55 5.92
N LYS A 35 1.03 14.98 4.98
CA LYS A 35 -0.26 15.52 4.51
C LYS A 35 -1.44 15.09 5.37
N PHE A 36 -1.48 13.82 5.80
CA PHE A 36 -2.64 13.25 6.51
C PHE A 36 -2.38 12.97 7.99
N LYS A 37 -1.15 13.20 8.48
CA LYS A 37 -0.73 12.91 9.85
C LYS A 37 -0.99 11.44 10.25
N ILE A 38 -0.83 10.53 9.29
CA ILE A 38 -0.96 9.09 9.48
C ILE A 38 0.38 8.44 9.15
N THR A 39 0.85 7.55 10.02
CA THR A 39 2.09 6.80 9.83
C THR A 39 1.79 5.31 9.66
N PHE A 40 2.61 4.61 8.90
CA PHE A 40 2.46 3.17 8.66
C PHE A 40 2.91 2.39 9.90
N GLY A 41 3.89 2.93 10.63
CA GLY A 41 4.47 2.32 11.80
C GLY A 41 5.12 0.96 11.50
N ASN A 42 5.83 0.42 12.49
CA ASN A 42 6.59 -0.83 12.29
C ASN A 42 5.68 -2.03 12.00
N ARG A 43 4.45 -2.03 12.52
CA ARG A 43 3.51 -3.13 12.33
C ARG A 43 3.14 -3.31 10.86
N ILE A 44 2.80 -2.24 10.14
CA ILE A 44 2.37 -2.34 8.75
C ILE A 44 3.58 -2.67 7.86
N LEU A 45 4.75 -2.10 8.14
CA LEU A 45 5.98 -2.45 7.42
C LEU A 45 6.32 -3.95 7.55
N ASN A 46 6.24 -4.50 8.76
CA ASN A 46 6.45 -5.94 8.97
C ASN A 46 5.40 -6.79 8.25
N GLN A 47 4.14 -6.34 8.21
CA GLN A 47 3.09 -7.03 7.47
C GLN A 47 3.33 -7.01 5.97
N ILE A 48 3.78 -5.88 5.40
CA ILE A 48 4.14 -5.78 3.99
C ILE A 48 5.27 -6.77 3.66
N GLN A 49 6.33 -6.81 4.48
CA GLN A 49 7.47 -7.73 4.31
C GLN A 49 7.07 -9.21 4.37
N GLN A 50 6.02 -9.54 5.11
CA GLN A 50 5.50 -10.90 5.18
C GLN A 50 4.51 -11.22 4.06
N TYR A 51 3.67 -10.25 3.68
CA TYR A 51 2.56 -10.43 2.76
C TYR A 51 2.98 -10.46 1.30
N VAL A 52 3.79 -9.47 0.87
CA VAL A 52 4.13 -9.29 -0.55
C VAL A 52 4.84 -10.52 -1.14
N PRO A 53 5.85 -11.12 -0.50
CA PRO A 53 6.51 -12.30 -1.06
C PRO A 53 5.56 -13.49 -1.26
N ILE A 54 4.61 -13.67 -0.34
CA ILE A 54 3.62 -14.74 -0.41
C ILE A 54 2.65 -14.47 -1.56
N TYR A 55 2.19 -13.23 -1.72
CA TYR A 55 1.31 -12.84 -2.82
C TYR A 55 1.96 -13.07 -4.19
N VAL A 56 3.24 -12.71 -4.32
CA VAL A 56 4.02 -12.95 -5.55
C VAL A 56 4.22 -14.44 -5.81
N ALA A 57 4.50 -15.24 -4.77
CA ALA A 57 4.58 -16.69 -4.90
C ALA A 57 3.28 -17.34 -5.37
N CYS A 58 2.12 -16.70 -5.11
CA CYS A 58 0.82 -17.12 -5.65
C CYS A 58 0.58 -16.69 -7.10
N GLY A 59 1.53 -16.02 -7.76
CA GLY A 59 1.45 -15.59 -9.16
C GLY A 59 1.02 -14.13 -9.36
N GLY A 60 0.91 -13.34 -8.29
CA GLY A 60 0.64 -11.90 -8.37
C GLY A 60 1.90 -11.05 -8.57
N THR A 61 1.71 -9.73 -8.68
CA THR A 61 2.83 -8.78 -8.74
C THR A 61 3.08 -8.10 -7.40
N GLU A 62 4.29 -7.53 -7.21
CA GLU A 62 4.58 -6.74 -6.00
C GLU A 62 3.65 -5.53 -5.89
N ASN A 63 3.37 -4.84 -7.00
CA ASN A 63 2.53 -3.66 -7.02
C ASN A 63 1.08 -3.99 -6.64
N ASP A 64 0.54 -5.10 -7.14
CA ASP A 64 -0.81 -5.55 -6.75
C ASP A 64 -0.88 -5.84 -5.25
N ALA A 65 0.13 -6.53 -4.71
CA ALA A 65 0.19 -6.85 -3.28
C ALA A 65 0.29 -5.59 -2.40
N LEU A 66 1.02 -4.57 -2.88
CA LEU A 66 1.15 -3.30 -2.21
C LEU A 66 -0.14 -2.47 -2.28
N ASP A 67 -0.77 -2.43 -3.44
CA ASP A 67 -2.06 -1.75 -3.65
C ASP A 67 -3.13 -2.29 -2.70
N ASP A 68 -3.25 -3.61 -2.64
CA ASP A 68 -4.10 -4.32 -1.69
C ASP A 68 -3.87 -3.87 -0.24
N ILE A 69 -2.65 -4.07 0.28
CA ILE A 69 -2.40 -3.90 1.71
C ILE A 69 -2.47 -2.43 2.12
N ILE A 70 -2.01 -1.52 1.27
CA ILE A 70 -2.06 -0.07 1.50
C ILE A 70 -3.52 0.40 1.48
N THR A 71 -4.31 -0.04 0.51
CA THR A 71 -5.73 0.33 0.43
C THR A 71 -6.48 -0.11 1.68
N ARG A 72 -6.28 -1.37 2.10
CA ARG A 72 -7.00 -1.93 3.25
C ARG A 72 -6.52 -1.44 4.60
N LYS A 73 -5.24 -1.14 4.78
CA LYS A 73 -4.66 -0.77 6.08
C LYS A 73 -4.47 0.73 6.27
N ILE A 74 -4.23 1.47 5.19
CA ILE A 74 -3.90 2.89 5.23
C ILE A 74 -5.07 3.73 4.74
N LEU A 75 -5.49 3.56 3.48
CA LEU A 75 -6.51 4.44 2.89
C LEU A 75 -7.84 4.35 3.65
N ARG A 76 -8.20 3.17 4.15
CA ARG A 76 -9.38 3.01 5.04
C ARG A 76 -9.38 3.90 6.28
N LYS A 77 -8.22 4.34 6.78
CA LYS A 77 -8.16 5.26 7.92
C LYS A 77 -8.67 6.65 7.58
N PHE A 78 -8.71 7.02 6.29
CA PHE A 78 -9.20 8.34 5.85
C PHE A 78 -10.71 8.50 6.03
N GLU A 79 -11.49 7.40 5.99
CA GLU A 79 -12.95 7.44 6.25
C GLU A 79 -13.29 8.00 7.64
N SER A 80 -12.41 7.80 8.62
CA SER A 80 -12.64 8.23 10.01
C SER A 80 -12.29 9.70 10.30
N ARG A 81 -11.89 10.47 9.29
CA ARG A 81 -11.49 11.88 9.42
C ARG A 81 -12.52 12.82 8.79
N ASN A 82 -12.37 14.13 9.02
CA ASN A 82 -13.16 15.17 8.35
C ASN A 82 -12.79 15.24 6.86
N LEU A 83 -13.37 14.33 6.08
CA LEU A 83 -13.20 14.20 4.63
C LEU A 83 -13.34 15.53 3.85
N PRO A 84 -14.27 16.46 4.18
CA PRO A 84 -14.48 17.67 3.39
C PRO A 84 -13.25 18.59 3.24
N PHE A 85 -12.28 18.51 4.14
CA PHE A 85 -11.07 19.32 4.09
C PHE A 85 -9.89 18.64 3.40
N LEU A 86 -10.04 17.40 2.92
CA LEU A 86 -8.95 16.56 2.41
C LEU A 86 -8.95 16.39 0.87
N GLN A 87 -9.84 17.09 0.16
CA GLN A 87 -10.02 16.89 -1.29
C GLN A 87 -8.71 17.14 -2.06
N THR A 88 -8.01 18.24 -1.76
CA THR A 88 -6.74 18.59 -2.39
C THR A 88 -5.66 17.56 -2.10
N GLU A 89 -5.53 17.11 -0.85
CA GLU A 89 -4.54 16.12 -0.45
C GLU A 89 -4.81 14.75 -1.07
N LEU A 90 -6.08 14.38 -1.25
CA LEU A 90 -6.49 13.15 -1.94
C LEU A 90 -6.11 13.20 -3.43
N ASP A 91 -6.28 14.35 -4.09
CA ASP A 91 -5.84 14.54 -5.48
C ASP A 91 -4.30 14.46 -5.60
N GLU A 92 -3.58 15.11 -4.68
CA GLU A 92 -2.11 15.00 -4.61
C GLU A 92 -1.65 13.56 -4.39
N LEU A 93 -2.34 12.81 -3.53
CA LEU A 93 -2.05 11.39 -3.28
C LEU A 93 -2.24 10.54 -4.55
N GLN A 94 -3.30 10.78 -5.30
CA GLN A 94 -3.57 10.07 -6.56
C GLN A 94 -2.45 10.28 -7.59
N VAL A 95 -1.96 11.52 -7.71
CA VAL A 95 -0.83 11.86 -8.58
C VAL A 95 0.45 11.21 -8.06
N PHE A 96 0.68 11.25 -6.75
CA PHE A 96 1.85 10.64 -6.12
C PHE A 96 1.92 9.13 -6.38
N LEU A 97 0.81 8.40 -6.17
CA LEU A 97 0.75 6.96 -6.39
C LEU A 97 1.10 6.58 -7.83
N ASN A 98 0.49 7.25 -8.81
CA ASN A 98 0.79 7.01 -10.23
C ASN A 98 2.23 7.35 -10.62
N LYS A 99 2.86 8.32 -9.95
CA LYS A 99 4.26 8.70 -10.21
C LYS A 99 5.26 7.72 -9.60
N VAL A 100 4.97 7.21 -8.42
CA VAL A 100 5.92 6.41 -7.62
C VAL A 100 5.84 4.93 -7.97
N PHE A 101 4.63 4.39 -8.14
CA PHE A 101 4.42 2.96 -8.40
C PHE A 101 4.16 2.64 -9.88
N GLY A 102 3.93 3.65 -10.70
CA GLY A 102 3.58 3.50 -12.11
C GLY A 102 2.12 3.81 -12.40
N ARG A 103 1.82 4.16 -13.65
CA ARG A 103 0.47 4.53 -14.07
C ARG A 103 -0.44 3.31 -14.02
N ASN A 104 -1.59 3.41 -13.35
CA ASN A 104 -2.59 2.36 -13.26
C ASN A 104 -2.14 1.05 -12.58
N GLU A 105 -1.04 1.08 -11.84
CA GLU A 105 -0.56 -0.06 -11.04
C GLU A 105 -1.34 -0.19 -9.71
N PHE A 106 -1.84 0.91 -9.16
CA PHE A 106 -2.62 0.96 -7.90
C PHE A 106 -4.13 1.05 -8.15
N LYS A 107 -4.72 0.07 -8.84
CA LYS A 107 -6.12 0.14 -9.27
C LYS A 107 -7.11 0.21 -8.11
N GLU A 108 -6.95 -0.63 -7.09
CA GLU A 108 -7.83 -0.65 -5.92
C GLU A 108 -7.72 0.66 -5.14
N GLY A 109 -6.50 1.14 -4.88
CA GLY A 109 -6.24 2.35 -4.12
C GLY A 109 -6.73 3.61 -4.81
N LEU A 110 -6.50 3.74 -6.12
CA LEU A 110 -7.02 4.85 -6.92
C LEU A 110 -8.55 4.85 -6.94
N ALA A 111 -9.18 3.68 -7.16
CA ALA A 111 -10.63 3.56 -7.10
C ALA A 111 -11.20 3.90 -5.71
N TYR A 112 -10.46 3.54 -4.65
CA TYR A 112 -10.84 3.85 -3.28
C TYR A 112 -10.74 5.34 -2.97
N ILE A 113 -9.69 6.04 -3.42
CA ILE A 113 -9.55 7.50 -3.30
C ILE A 113 -10.72 8.20 -4.02
N GLU A 114 -11.03 7.77 -5.25
CA GLU A 114 -12.17 8.29 -6.00
C GLU A 114 -13.50 8.06 -5.27
N ARG A 115 -13.67 6.91 -4.61
CA ARG A 115 -14.84 6.66 -3.77
C ARG A 115 -14.90 7.60 -2.57
N LEU A 116 -13.78 7.87 -1.89
CA LEU A 116 -13.72 8.82 -0.77
C LEU A 116 -14.14 10.22 -1.21
N LYS A 117 -13.69 10.65 -2.38
CA LYS A 117 -14.04 11.97 -2.96
C LYS A 117 -15.53 12.13 -3.23
N ARG A 118 -16.28 11.04 -3.45
CA ARG A 118 -17.75 11.09 -3.63
C ARG A 118 -18.53 11.32 -2.34
N PHE A 119 -17.89 11.12 -1.18
CA PHE A 119 -18.49 11.37 0.14
C PHE A 119 -18.24 12.79 0.66
N ILE A 120 -17.49 13.60 -0.11
CA ILE A 120 -17.22 15.02 0.13
C ILE A 120 -18.20 15.84 -0.71
#